data_AF-A0A7Z9BK68-F1
#
_entry.id   AF-A0A7Z9BK68-F1
#
_cell.length_a   1.000
_cell.length_b   1.000
_cell.length_c   1.000
_cell.angle_alpha   90.00
_cell.angle_beta   90.00
_cell.angle_gamma   90.00
#
_symmetry.space_group_name_H-M   'P 1'
#
loop_
_entity.id
_entity.type
_entity.pdbx_description
1 polymer ?
#
loop_
_entity_poly.entity_id
_entity_poly.type
_entity_poly.pdbx_seq_one_letter_code
_entity_poly.pdbx_strand_id
1 'polypeptide(L)'
;MSRPIRIGLIAEGEAELGDSIPYIKPEDGGKIIEKDKEGALHTLIRRELKSAGLPDCDFVDFVQRHPLSNESRVCKRRTGYSILDLKYLAQVVISWKPEEVDLILIVVDADDKLSQRQKDLERALNRIRDNHLDVNDQSINDRSAGGLAIKNFEAWLLADIQTVSRILDVEIEQLENMEILDDIKNVLETAIAKSTYLSEVSSNQRPLQIRWKLGFEIDLDIIKTCCSTGYAPFTKGLTEAAKVVMDVLKTTNSSQSNEAETQF
;
A
#
# COMPACT_ATOMS: atom_id res chain seq x y z
N MET A 1 8.08 20.00 15.17
CA MET A 1 7.63 19.35 13.92
C MET A 1 6.89 18.09 14.33
N SER A 2 5.69 17.83 13.79
CA SER A 2 4.98 16.57 14.06
C SER A 2 5.75 15.41 13.41
N ARG A 3 5.84 14.27 14.11
CA ARG A 3 6.41 13.04 13.55
C ARG A 3 5.62 12.59 12.30
N PRO A 4 6.23 11.81 11.38
CA PRO A 4 5.53 11.21 10.25
C PRO A 4 4.36 10.32 10.70
N ILE A 5 3.36 10.18 9.81
CA ILE A 5 2.27 9.19 9.98
C ILE A 5 2.86 7.81 9.73
N ARG A 6 2.71 6.89 10.70
CA ARG A 6 3.14 5.51 10.55
C ARG A 6 2.02 4.67 9.95
N ILE A 7 2.27 4.08 8.79
CA ILE A 7 1.26 3.37 8.00
C ILE A 7 1.60 1.88 7.96
N GLY A 8 0.73 1.04 8.51
CA GLY A 8 0.75 -0.40 8.27
C GLY A 8 0.07 -0.71 6.94
N LEU A 9 0.84 -1.07 5.91
CA LEU A 9 0.32 -1.36 4.59
C LEU A 9 0.24 -2.87 4.36
N ILE A 10 -0.95 -3.34 3.99
CA ILE A 10 -1.26 -4.74 3.67
C ILE A 10 -1.63 -4.77 2.18
N ALA A 11 -0.75 -5.29 1.32
CA ALA A 11 -0.98 -5.27 -0.13
C ALA A 11 -0.80 -6.64 -0.79
N GLU A 12 -1.69 -6.98 -1.73
CA GLU A 12 -1.41 -8.09 -2.66
C GLU A 12 -0.25 -7.69 -3.57
N GLY A 13 0.79 -8.52 -3.65
CA GLY A 13 1.96 -8.25 -4.50
C GLY A 13 3.20 -7.70 -3.79
N GLU A 14 3.38 -7.94 -2.47
CA GLU A 14 4.60 -7.62 -1.68
C GLU A 14 5.96 -8.00 -2.34
N ALA A 15 5.96 -8.79 -3.42
CA ALA A 15 7.10 -8.98 -4.30
C ALA A 15 7.60 -7.68 -4.98
N GLU A 16 6.89 -6.55 -4.88
CA GLU A 16 7.38 -5.25 -5.35
C GLU A 16 8.58 -4.70 -4.57
N LEU A 17 8.88 -5.25 -3.38
CA LEU A 17 9.91 -4.75 -2.46
C LEU A 17 11.30 -5.38 -2.70
N GLY A 18 11.51 -6.10 -3.81
CA GLY A 18 12.82 -6.68 -4.15
C GLY A 18 13.10 -8.01 -3.47
N ASP A 19 14.35 -8.23 -3.04
CA ASP A 19 14.73 -9.46 -2.33
C ASP A 19 13.80 -9.67 -1.13
N SER A 20 13.30 -10.90 -0.99
CA SER A 20 12.34 -11.30 0.05
C SER A 20 12.66 -10.65 1.39
N ILE A 21 11.77 -9.77 1.86
CA ILE A 21 11.94 -9.07 3.12
C ILE A 21 12.07 -10.12 4.23
N PRO A 22 13.08 -10.00 5.12
CA PRO A 22 13.33 -11.01 6.14
C PRO A 22 12.17 -11.08 7.14
N TYR A 23 11.70 -12.30 7.42
CA TYR A 23 10.64 -12.56 8.38
C TYR A 23 10.85 -11.82 9.71
N ILE A 24 9.85 -11.03 10.11
CA ILE A 24 9.77 -10.36 11.41
C ILE A 24 8.76 -11.14 12.23
N LYS A 25 9.14 -11.56 13.44
CA LYS A 25 8.18 -12.24 14.30
C LYS A 25 7.16 -11.22 14.82
N PRO A 26 5.93 -11.64 15.15
CA PRO A 26 4.97 -10.78 15.81
C PRO A 26 5.48 -10.05 17.05
N GLU A 27 6.32 -10.71 17.84
CA GLU A 27 6.97 -10.15 19.03
C GLU A 27 8.05 -9.09 18.73
N ASP A 28 8.57 -9.05 17.50
CA ASP A 28 9.60 -8.10 17.07
C ASP A 28 9.02 -6.73 16.65
N GLY A 29 7.69 -6.60 16.60
CA GLY A 29 6.98 -5.38 16.22
C GLY A 29 7.10 -5.01 14.74
N GLY A 30 6.44 -3.93 14.33
CA GLY A 30 6.54 -3.42 12.96
C GLY A 30 7.86 -2.70 12.72
N LYS A 31 8.54 -2.96 11.58
CA LYS A 31 9.77 -2.24 11.21
C LYS A 31 9.49 -1.19 10.14
N ILE A 32 10.11 -0.03 10.30
CA ILE A 32 10.06 1.03 9.29
C ILE A 32 10.79 0.54 8.03
N ILE A 33 10.11 0.61 6.89
CA ILE A 33 10.70 0.39 5.57
C ILE A 33 11.57 1.59 5.22
N GLU A 34 12.82 1.35 4.83
CA GLU A 34 13.70 2.40 4.33
C GLU A 34 13.15 2.95 2.99
N LYS A 35 13.22 4.26 2.78
CA LYS A 35 12.58 4.92 1.63
C LYS A 35 13.10 4.43 0.27
N ASP A 36 14.35 3.97 0.19
CA ASP A 36 14.96 3.39 -1.01
C ASP A 36 14.56 1.92 -1.24
N LYS A 37 13.84 1.32 -0.30
CA LYS A 37 13.24 -0.02 -0.40
C LYS A 37 11.75 0.03 -0.73
N GLU A 38 11.13 1.21 -0.78
CA GLU A 38 9.72 1.37 -1.09
C GLU A 38 9.37 0.96 -2.53
N GLY A 39 8.26 0.24 -2.68
CA GLY A 39 7.67 -0.09 -3.98
C GLY A 39 6.88 1.07 -4.61
N ALA A 40 6.24 0.78 -5.75
CA ALA A 40 5.48 1.79 -6.47
C ALA A 40 4.23 2.23 -5.71
N LEU A 41 3.51 1.30 -5.07
CA LEU A 41 2.32 1.60 -4.28
C LEU A 41 2.63 2.54 -3.09
N HIS A 42 3.72 2.27 -2.37
CA HIS A 42 4.22 3.11 -1.28
C HIS A 42 4.47 4.55 -1.77
N THR A 43 5.14 4.67 -2.91
CA THR A 43 5.45 5.95 -3.54
C THR A 43 4.18 6.71 -3.91
N LEU A 44 3.17 6.03 -4.48
CA LEU A 44 1.90 6.64 -4.81
C LEU A 44 1.15 7.15 -3.57
N ILE A 45 1.05 6.34 -2.52
CA ILE A 45 0.42 6.72 -1.25
C ILE A 45 1.10 7.98 -0.67
N ARG A 46 2.43 7.98 -0.62
CA ARG A 46 3.22 9.12 -0.13
C ARG A 46 2.96 10.38 -0.94
N ARG A 47 2.94 10.26 -2.28
CA ARG A 47 2.67 11.40 -3.18
C ARG A 47 1.25 11.93 -3.01
N GLU A 48 0.27 11.06 -2.76
CA GLU A 48 -1.12 11.45 -2.50
C GLU A 48 -1.30 12.18 -1.17
N LEU A 49 -0.67 11.70 -0.10
CA LEU A 49 -0.69 12.43 1.18
C LEU A 49 -0.07 13.82 1.02
N LYS A 50 1.06 13.90 0.32
CA LYS A 50 1.74 15.18 0.05
C LYS A 50 0.88 16.13 -0.81
N SER A 51 0.22 15.61 -1.85
CA SER A 51 -0.67 16.42 -2.71
C SER A 51 -1.86 16.97 -1.94
N ALA A 52 -2.34 16.23 -0.93
CA ALA A 52 -3.40 16.66 -0.01
C ALA A 52 -2.93 17.62 1.10
N GLY A 53 -1.65 18.01 1.13
CA GLY A 53 -1.07 18.89 2.14
C GLY A 53 -0.87 18.22 3.51
N LEU A 54 -0.87 16.89 3.56
CA LEU A 54 -0.59 16.11 4.76
C LEU A 54 0.93 15.90 4.93
N PRO A 55 1.40 15.64 6.17
CA PRO A 55 2.83 15.41 6.40
C PRO A 55 3.30 14.11 5.76
N ASP A 56 4.62 13.94 5.78
CA ASP A 56 5.27 12.73 5.31
C ASP A 56 4.82 11.50 6.13
N CYS A 57 4.99 10.31 5.56
CA CYS A 57 4.64 9.04 6.18
C CYS A 57 5.84 8.09 6.31
N ASP A 58 5.80 7.18 7.27
CA ASP A 58 6.71 6.04 7.36
C ASP A 58 5.89 4.77 7.18
N PHE A 59 6.31 3.87 6.30
CA PHE A 59 5.65 2.58 6.16
C PHE A 59 6.22 1.60 7.16
N VAL A 60 5.31 0.90 7.84
CA VAL A 60 5.63 -0.07 8.87
C VAL A 60 5.25 -1.44 8.32
N ASP A 61 6.27 -2.26 8.05
CA ASP A 61 6.08 -3.60 7.53
C ASP A 61 5.92 -4.60 8.67
N PHE A 62 5.08 -5.61 8.42
CA PHE A 62 4.90 -6.79 9.25
C PHE A 62 5.06 -8.01 8.36
N VAL A 63 6.32 -8.38 8.15
CA VAL A 63 6.74 -9.29 7.08
C VAL A 63 5.95 -10.59 7.06
N GLN A 64 5.33 -10.87 5.92
CA GLN A 64 4.78 -12.17 5.60
C GLN A 64 5.90 -13.22 5.57
N ARG A 65 5.81 -14.26 6.40
CA ARG A 65 6.61 -15.48 6.18
C ARG A 65 6.16 -16.13 4.88
N HIS A 66 6.88 -15.91 3.79
CA HIS A 66 6.90 -16.89 2.72
C HIS A 66 7.65 -18.12 3.23
N PRO A 67 7.02 -19.32 3.31
CA PRO A 67 7.73 -20.51 3.76
C PRO A 67 8.89 -20.77 2.80
N LEU A 68 10.08 -21.02 3.37
CA LEU A 68 11.27 -21.36 2.61
C LEU A 68 10.98 -22.57 1.71
N SER A 69 11.70 -22.73 0.59
CA SER A 69 11.47 -23.80 -0.39
C SER A 69 11.53 -25.23 0.19
N ASN A 70 12.21 -25.40 1.31
CA ASN A 70 12.28 -26.61 2.13
C ASN A 70 11.11 -26.78 3.11
N GLU A 71 10.44 -25.69 3.49
CA GLU A 71 9.24 -25.68 4.35
C GLU A 71 7.93 -25.73 3.56
N SER A 72 7.96 -25.43 2.26
CA SER A 72 6.77 -25.38 1.39
C SER A 72 6.08 -26.73 1.19
N ARG A 73 6.72 -27.85 1.58
CA ARG A 73 6.11 -29.18 1.59
C ARG A 73 5.22 -29.43 2.82
N VAL A 74 5.40 -28.68 3.90
CA VAL A 74 4.68 -28.85 5.18
C VAL A 74 3.76 -27.65 5.47
N CYS A 75 4.20 -26.44 5.15
CA CYS A 75 3.37 -25.24 5.19
C CYS A 75 2.99 -24.82 3.76
N LYS A 76 1.69 -24.73 3.46
CA LYS A 76 1.24 -24.15 2.18
C LYS A 76 1.85 -22.76 2.03
N ARG A 77 2.54 -22.52 0.90
CA ARG A 77 2.93 -21.16 0.49
C ARG A 77 1.68 -20.30 0.49
N ARG A 78 1.68 -19.27 1.34
CA ARG A 78 0.60 -18.29 1.39
C ARG A 78 0.76 -17.40 0.17
N THR A 79 -0.24 -17.41 -0.70
CA THR A 79 -0.34 -16.58 -1.89
C THR A 79 -1.04 -15.26 -1.53
N GLY A 80 -0.93 -14.22 -2.38
CA GLY A 80 -1.59 -12.92 -2.15
C GLY A 80 -3.08 -13.04 -1.77
N TYR A 81 -3.78 -14.04 -2.33
CA TYR A 81 -5.15 -14.41 -1.98
C TYR A 81 -5.44 -14.63 -0.47
N SER A 82 -4.44 -14.95 0.33
CA SER A 82 -4.61 -15.19 1.78
C SER A 82 -4.57 -13.91 2.62
N ILE A 83 -4.29 -12.76 2.01
CA ILE A 83 -4.18 -11.49 2.73
C ILE A 83 -5.52 -11.03 3.31
N LEU A 84 -6.64 -11.46 2.72
CA LEU A 84 -8.00 -11.19 3.21
C LEU A 84 -8.53 -12.26 4.19
N ASP A 85 -7.71 -13.24 4.59
CA ASP A 85 -8.13 -14.23 5.60
C ASP A 85 -8.31 -13.53 6.96
N LEU A 86 -9.54 -13.58 7.49
CA LEU A 86 -9.93 -12.87 8.72
C LEU A 86 -9.16 -13.31 9.97
N LYS A 87 -8.66 -14.56 10.01
CA LYS A 87 -7.82 -15.02 11.14
C LYS A 87 -6.42 -14.43 11.02
N TYR A 88 -5.90 -14.35 9.80
CA TYR A 88 -4.61 -13.75 9.54
C TYR A 88 -4.62 -12.25 9.81
N LEU A 89 -5.60 -11.53 9.29
CA LEU A 89 -5.74 -10.08 9.52
C LEU A 89 -5.85 -9.75 11.01
N ALA A 90 -6.64 -10.52 11.77
CA ALA A 90 -6.70 -10.32 13.21
C ALA A 90 -5.34 -10.53 13.88
N GLN A 91 -4.58 -11.55 13.49
CA GLN A 91 -3.23 -11.78 14.03
C GLN A 91 -2.29 -10.61 13.72
N VAL A 92 -2.29 -10.12 12.47
CA VAL A 92 -1.44 -8.98 12.06
C VAL A 92 -1.81 -7.73 12.86
N VAL A 93 -3.09 -7.38 12.89
CA VAL A 93 -3.58 -6.16 13.55
C VAL A 93 -3.33 -6.19 15.06
N ILE A 94 -3.58 -7.33 15.72
CA ILE A 94 -3.30 -7.49 17.16
C ILE A 94 -1.79 -7.41 17.46
N SER A 95 -0.95 -7.77 16.48
CA SER A 95 0.50 -7.73 16.67
C SER A 95 1.09 -6.33 16.47
N TRP A 96 0.37 -5.42 15.82
CA TRP A 96 0.75 -4.02 15.78
C TRP A 96 0.43 -3.35 17.10
N LYS A 97 1.46 -2.77 17.71
CA LYS A 97 1.24 -1.94 18.88
C LYS A 97 0.63 -0.60 18.46
N PRO A 98 -0.28 -0.02 19.26
CA PRO A 98 -0.90 1.26 18.95
C PRO A 98 0.09 2.42 18.77
N GLU A 99 1.30 2.32 19.33
CA GLU A 99 2.37 3.32 19.17
C GLU A 99 3.18 3.13 17.88
N GLU A 100 3.11 1.94 17.27
CA GLU A 100 3.88 1.57 16.08
C GLU A 100 3.15 1.93 14.78
N VAL A 101 1.81 1.88 14.76
CA VAL A 101 1.00 2.13 13.56
C VAL A 101 -0.12 3.11 13.86
N ASP A 102 -0.19 4.22 13.11
CA ASP A 102 -1.26 5.21 13.23
C ASP A 102 -2.44 4.94 12.30
N LEU A 103 -2.16 4.37 11.13
CA LEU A 103 -3.09 4.16 10.03
C LEU A 103 -2.85 2.79 9.40
N ILE A 104 -3.90 2.01 9.17
CA ILE A 104 -3.82 0.72 8.49
C ILE A 104 -4.44 0.82 7.10
N LEU A 105 -3.71 0.41 6.07
CA LEU A 105 -4.20 0.38 4.70
C LEU A 105 -4.22 -1.07 4.20
N ILE A 106 -5.31 -1.46 3.53
CA ILE A 106 -5.37 -2.69 2.74
C ILE A 106 -5.51 -2.32 1.27
N VAL A 107 -4.70 -2.87 0.38
CA VAL A 107 -4.89 -2.78 -1.08
C VAL A 107 -4.89 -4.18 -1.69
N VAL A 108 -5.94 -4.54 -2.42
CA VAL A 108 -6.06 -5.87 -3.04
C VAL A 108 -6.45 -5.78 -4.51
N ASP A 109 -6.06 -6.79 -5.28
CA ASP A 109 -6.47 -6.95 -6.67
C ASP A 109 -7.84 -7.63 -6.70
N ALA A 110 -8.76 -7.07 -7.49
CA ALA A 110 -10.09 -7.66 -7.66
C ALA A 110 -10.09 -8.80 -8.69
N ASP A 111 -9.07 -8.87 -9.57
CA ASP A 111 -8.99 -9.79 -10.70
C ASP A 111 -10.33 -9.83 -11.46
N ASP A 112 -10.90 -11.02 -11.68
CA ASP A 112 -12.21 -11.22 -12.30
C ASP A 112 -13.36 -11.37 -11.28
N LYS A 113 -13.12 -11.01 -10.02
CA LYS A 113 -14.04 -11.27 -8.90
C LYS A 113 -14.45 -10.00 -8.15
N LEU A 114 -14.58 -8.88 -8.86
CA LEU A 114 -14.86 -7.55 -8.31
C LEU A 114 -15.90 -7.55 -7.17
N SER A 115 -17.12 -8.03 -7.42
CA SER A 115 -18.20 -8.00 -6.41
C SER A 115 -17.91 -8.86 -5.17
N GLN A 116 -17.17 -9.96 -5.33
CA GLN A 116 -16.78 -10.80 -4.21
C GLN A 116 -15.62 -10.16 -3.43
N ARG A 117 -14.63 -9.61 -4.14
CA ARG A 117 -13.47 -8.93 -3.56
C ARG A 117 -13.84 -7.65 -2.83
N GLN A 118 -14.84 -6.91 -3.29
CA GLN A 118 -15.42 -5.78 -2.55
C GLN A 118 -15.98 -6.22 -1.19
N LYS A 119 -16.76 -7.31 -1.15
CA LYS A 119 -17.30 -7.85 0.10
C LYS A 119 -16.21 -8.36 1.04
N ASP A 120 -15.18 -9.00 0.48
CA ASP A 120 -14.07 -9.54 1.26
C ASP A 120 -13.19 -8.41 1.82
N LEU A 121 -12.96 -7.34 1.05
CA LEU A 121 -12.28 -6.14 1.52
C LEU A 121 -13.06 -5.44 2.64
N GLU A 122 -14.38 -5.30 2.50
CA GLU A 122 -15.22 -4.70 3.54
C GLU A 122 -15.19 -5.52 4.84
N ARG A 123 -15.27 -6.86 4.73
CA ARG A 123 -15.10 -7.75 5.88
C ARG A 123 -13.72 -7.63 6.52
N ALA A 124 -12.67 -7.51 5.72
CA ALA A 124 -11.31 -7.31 6.18
C ALA A 124 -11.14 -5.98 6.92
N LEU A 125 -11.70 -4.88 6.40
CA LEU A 125 -11.68 -3.59 7.07
C LEU A 125 -12.43 -3.62 8.40
N ASN A 126 -13.61 -4.25 8.45
CA ASN A 126 -14.33 -4.42 9.71
C ASN A 126 -13.51 -5.25 10.70
N ARG A 127 -12.82 -6.29 10.24
CA ARG A 127 -11.92 -7.08 11.07
C ARG A 127 -10.76 -6.26 11.63
N ILE A 128 -10.18 -5.34 10.85
CA ILE A 128 -9.17 -4.41 11.35
C ILE A 128 -9.78 -3.54 12.45
N ARG A 129 -10.92 -2.89 12.19
CA ARG A 129 -11.58 -1.98 13.14
C ARG A 129 -11.93 -2.67 14.46
N ASP A 130 -12.38 -3.92 14.40
CA ASP A 130 -12.70 -4.73 15.58
C ASP A 130 -11.48 -5.04 16.46
N ASN A 131 -10.26 -4.98 15.92
CA ASN A 131 -9.02 -5.40 16.60
C ASN A 131 -7.98 -4.28 16.74
N HIS A 132 -8.21 -3.12 16.11
CA HIS A 132 -7.30 -1.98 16.17
C HIS A 132 -7.68 -1.12 17.37
N LEU A 133 -6.81 -1.14 18.38
CA LEU A 133 -7.00 -0.43 19.63
C LEU A 133 -5.99 0.73 19.75
N ASP A 134 -6.33 1.75 20.52
CA ASP A 134 -5.39 2.78 20.93
C ASP A 134 -4.57 2.36 22.16
N VAL A 135 -3.69 3.26 22.63
CA VAL A 135 -2.83 3.04 23.81
C VAL A 135 -3.60 2.83 25.12
N ASN A 136 -4.92 3.07 25.13
CA ASN A 136 -5.82 2.89 26.27
C ASN A 136 -6.83 1.75 26.03
N ASP A 137 -6.52 0.83 25.11
CA ASP A 137 -7.36 -0.28 24.70
C ASP A 137 -8.75 0.14 24.16
N GLN A 138 -8.89 1.38 23.67
CA GLN A 138 -10.14 1.85 23.05
C GLN A 138 -10.15 1.56 21.55
N SER A 139 -11.31 1.16 21.01
CA SER A 139 -11.45 0.83 19.59
C SER A 139 -11.21 2.03 18.67
N ILE A 140 -10.44 1.81 17.60
CA ILE A 140 -10.15 2.78 16.53
C ILE A 140 -10.83 2.33 15.23
N ASN A 141 -11.88 3.05 14.83
CA ASN A 141 -12.70 2.65 13.68
C ASN A 141 -12.44 3.47 12.40
N ASP A 142 -11.77 4.62 12.52
CA ASP A 142 -11.64 5.66 11.50
C ASP A 142 -10.21 5.82 10.96
N ARG A 143 -9.25 5.03 11.46
CA ARG A 143 -7.84 5.02 11.01
C ARG A 143 -7.52 3.80 10.16
N SER A 144 -8.46 3.41 9.30
CA SER A 144 -8.24 2.38 8.29
C SER A 144 -8.93 2.70 6.97
N ALA A 145 -8.25 2.38 5.86
CA ALA A 145 -8.79 2.55 4.51
C ALA A 145 -8.45 1.35 3.62
N GLY A 146 -9.34 1.07 2.67
CA GLY A 146 -9.19 -0.02 1.71
C GLY A 146 -9.10 0.50 0.29
N GLY A 147 -8.19 -0.07 -0.50
CA GLY A 147 -8.08 0.11 -1.94
C GLY A 147 -8.39 -1.18 -2.67
N LEU A 148 -9.09 -1.06 -3.79
CA LEU A 148 -9.37 -2.17 -4.67
C LEU A 148 -8.87 -1.83 -6.07
N ALA A 149 -7.79 -2.49 -6.50
CA ALA A 149 -7.33 -2.40 -7.87
C ALA A 149 -8.20 -3.35 -8.70
N ILE A 150 -9.09 -2.82 -9.56
CA ILE A 150 -10.22 -3.59 -10.12
C ILE A 150 -9.76 -4.83 -10.90
N LYS A 151 -8.72 -4.68 -11.73
CA LYS A 151 -8.06 -5.84 -12.34
C LYS A 151 -6.80 -6.16 -11.56
N ASN A 152 -5.84 -5.24 -11.60
CA ASN A 152 -4.57 -5.33 -10.88
C ASN A 152 -3.97 -3.95 -10.65
N PHE A 153 -3.00 -3.89 -9.74
CA PHE A 153 -2.23 -2.69 -9.45
C PHE A 153 -1.53 -2.09 -10.69
N GLU A 154 -1.11 -2.88 -11.68
CA GLU A 154 -0.49 -2.37 -12.91
C GLU A 154 -1.40 -1.39 -13.68
N ALA A 155 -2.72 -1.50 -13.54
CA ALA A 155 -3.66 -0.52 -14.11
C ALA A 155 -3.39 0.90 -13.59
N TRP A 156 -3.00 1.06 -12.33
CA TRP A 156 -2.73 2.38 -11.77
C TRP A 156 -1.41 2.95 -12.32
N LEU A 157 -0.41 2.10 -12.51
CA LEU A 157 0.89 2.50 -13.07
C LEU A 157 0.81 2.84 -14.57
N LEU A 158 -0.10 2.17 -15.30
CA LEU A 158 -0.25 2.36 -16.73
C LEU A 158 -1.11 3.59 -17.08
N ALA A 159 -1.78 4.22 -16.11
CA ALA A 159 -2.86 5.18 -16.37
C ALA A 159 -2.39 6.45 -17.08
N ASP A 160 -1.18 6.88 -16.76
CA ASP A 160 -0.48 7.91 -17.49
C ASP A 160 0.37 7.29 -18.61
N ILE A 161 -0.30 6.79 -19.64
CA ILE A 161 0.33 6.10 -20.79
C ILE A 161 1.43 6.98 -21.41
N GLN A 162 1.23 8.30 -21.47
CA GLN A 162 2.21 9.22 -22.05
C GLN A 162 3.52 9.23 -21.24
N THR A 163 3.41 9.32 -19.92
CA THR A 163 4.59 9.22 -19.03
C THR A 163 5.23 7.85 -19.11
N VAL A 164 4.44 6.77 -19.12
CA VAL A 164 4.97 5.39 -19.23
C VAL A 164 5.74 5.21 -20.54
N SER A 165 5.17 5.60 -21.67
CA SER A 165 5.81 5.55 -22.99
C SER A 165 7.10 6.36 -23.03
N ARG A 166 7.11 7.56 -22.43
CA ARG A 166 8.30 8.41 -22.33
C ARG A 166 9.41 7.77 -21.49
N ILE A 167 9.07 7.20 -20.33
CA ILE A 167 10.07 6.58 -19.44
C ILE A 167 10.66 5.33 -20.07
N LEU A 168 9.82 4.51 -20.69
CA LEU A 168 10.22 3.24 -21.28
C LEU A 168 10.82 3.39 -22.68
N ASP A 169 10.65 4.55 -23.33
CA ASP A 169 10.99 4.77 -24.73
C ASP A 169 10.32 3.73 -25.66
N VAL A 170 9.03 3.48 -25.40
CA VAL A 170 8.21 2.49 -26.13
C VAL A 170 6.85 3.10 -26.43
N GLU A 171 6.39 2.95 -27.67
CA GLU A 171 5.03 3.31 -28.06
C GLU A 171 4.03 2.33 -27.45
N ILE A 172 3.09 2.85 -26.67
CA ILE A 172 1.99 2.10 -26.06
C ILE A 172 0.70 2.66 -26.64
N GLU A 173 -0.13 1.78 -27.20
CA GLU A 173 -1.43 2.17 -27.74
C GLU A 173 -2.32 2.76 -26.64
N GLN A 174 -3.16 3.72 -27.01
CA GLN A 174 -4.09 4.32 -26.08
C GLN A 174 -5.10 3.26 -25.61
N LEU A 175 -5.18 3.09 -24.29
CA LEU A 175 -6.07 2.13 -23.65
C LEU A 175 -7.32 2.84 -23.15
N GLU A 176 -8.47 2.43 -23.66
CA GLU A 176 -9.75 2.86 -23.13
C GLU A 176 -10.17 1.97 -21.95
N ASN A 177 -10.78 2.58 -20.92
CA ASN A 177 -11.39 1.85 -19.81
C ASN A 177 -10.42 0.91 -19.07
N MET A 178 -9.31 1.45 -18.60
CA MET A 178 -8.23 0.63 -18.03
C MET A 178 -8.57 -0.13 -16.75
N GLU A 179 -9.69 0.11 -16.10
CA GLU A 179 -10.10 -0.71 -14.95
C GLU A 179 -10.87 -1.97 -15.38
N ILE A 180 -11.21 -2.10 -16.66
CA ILE A 180 -12.04 -3.18 -17.20
C ILE A 180 -11.34 -3.97 -18.31
N LEU A 181 -10.17 -3.52 -18.78
CA LEU A 181 -9.39 -4.23 -19.80
C LEU A 181 -8.83 -5.54 -19.25
N ASP A 182 -9.10 -6.62 -19.98
CA ASP A 182 -8.38 -7.87 -19.80
C ASP A 182 -6.94 -7.67 -20.32
N ASP A 183 -5.94 -8.28 -19.67
CA ASP A 183 -4.50 -8.23 -20.03
C ASP A 183 -3.69 -6.94 -19.75
N ILE A 184 -4.17 -6.00 -18.95
CA ILE A 184 -3.38 -4.79 -18.56
C ILE A 184 -1.97 -5.13 -18.04
N LYS A 185 -1.87 -6.19 -17.22
CA LYS A 185 -0.58 -6.66 -16.69
C LYS A 185 0.39 -7.03 -17.82
N ASN A 186 -0.11 -7.73 -18.85
CA ASN A 186 0.69 -8.13 -20.00
C ASN A 186 1.12 -6.93 -20.84
N VAL A 187 0.32 -5.85 -20.90
CA VAL A 187 0.73 -4.61 -21.57
C VAL A 187 1.96 -4.00 -20.90
N LEU A 188 1.92 -3.80 -19.58
CA LEU A 188 3.05 -3.22 -18.86
C LEU A 188 4.29 -4.13 -18.91
N GLU A 189 4.12 -5.44 -18.71
CA GLU A 189 5.22 -6.42 -18.83
C GLU A 189 5.85 -6.40 -20.24
N THR A 190 5.03 -6.32 -21.28
CA THR A 190 5.51 -6.25 -22.68
C THR A 190 6.26 -4.94 -22.94
N ALA A 191 5.77 -3.82 -22.41
CA ALA A 191 6.44 -2.52 -22.53
C ALA A 191 7.80 -2.53 -21.81
N ILE A 192 7.85 -3.10 -20.60
CA ILE A 192 9.10 -3.29 -19.83
C ILE A 192 10.08 -4.18 -20.59
N ALA A 193 9.61 -5.27 -21.19
CA ALA A 193 10.44 -6.20 -21.95
C ALA A 193 11.04 -5.57 -23.22
N LYS A 194 10.30 -4.67 -23.88
CA LYS A 194 10.77 -3.95 -25.08
C LYS A 194 11.68 -2.76 -24.77
N SER A 195 11.55 -2.17 -23.59
CA SER A 195 12.33 -1.00 -23.19
C SER A 195 13.82 -1.33 -23.03
N THR A 196 14.69 -0.36 -23.34
CA THR A 196 16.13 -0.40 -23.04
C THR A 196 16.48 0.27 -21.71
N TYR A 197 15.51 0.91 -21.05
CA TYR A 197 15.71 1.58 -19.77
C TYR A 197 16.16 0.57 -18.70
N LEU A 198 17.23 0.91 -17.96
CA LEU A 198 17.87 0.04 -16.95
C LEU A 198 18.28 -1.35 -17.48
N SER A 199 18.63 -1.48 -18.76
CA SER A 199 19.05 -2.75 -19.37
C SER A 199 20.29 -3.39 -18.71
N GLU A 200 21.09 -2.58 -18.02
CA GLU A 200 22.27 -2.99 -17.24
C GLU A 200 21.94 -3.62 -15.88
N VAL A 201 20.71 -3.49 -15.40
CA VAL A 201 20.25 -4.03 -14.10
C VAL A 201 19.86 -5.51 -14.26
N SER A 202 20.22 -6.33 -13.27
CA SER A 202 19.90 -7.77 -13.26
C SER A 202 18.39 -8.04 -13.36
N SER A 203 18.03 -9.15 -14.01
CA SER A 203 16.69 -9.34 -14.63
C SER A 203 15.50 -9.19 -13.69
N ASN A 204 15.64 -9.53 -12.41
CA ASN A 204 14.51 -9.55 -11.48
C ASN A 204 14.34 -8.22 -10.72
N GLN A 205 15.38 -7.40 -10.64
CA GLN A 205 15.33 -6.08 -9.98
C GLN A 205 14.93 -4.98 -10.97
N ARG A 206 15.23 -5.17 -12.26
CA ARG A 206 14.91 -4.21 -13.32
C ARG A 206 13.40 -3.88 -13.38
N PRO A 207 12.46 -4.84 -13.46
CA PRO A 207 11.03 -4.52 -13.52
C PRO A 207 10.52 -3.78 -12.28
N LEU A 208 11.12 -4.03 -11.11
CA LEU A 208 10.76 -3.39 -9.85
C LEU A 208 11.20 -1.93 -9.81
N GLN A 209 12.45 -1.65 -10.18
CA GLN A 209 12.96 -0.28 -10.27
C GLN A 209 12.19 0.55 -11.30
N ILE A 210 11.76 -0.08 -12.40
CA ILE A 210 10.89 0.56 -13.38
C ILE A 210 9.55 0.93 -12.76
N ARG A 211 8.86 -0.02 -12.11
CA ARG A 211 7.57 0.26 -11.45
C ARG A 211 7.70 1.37 -10.41
N TRP A 212 8.77 1.34 -9.62
CA TRP A 212 9.07 2.42 -8.66
C TRP A 212 9.23 3.78 -9.35
N LYS A 213 9.99 3.83 -10.45
CA LYS A 213 10.15 5.04 -11.27
C LYS A 213 8.82 5.53 -11.85
N LEU A 214 7.97 4.62 -12.33
CA LEU A 214 6.63 4.95 -12.80
C LEU A 214 5.83 5.57 -11.66
N GLY A 215 5.74 4.91 -10.49
CA GLY A 215 5.03 5.41 -9.32
C GLY A 215 5.49 6.81 -8.86
N PHE A 216 6.74 7.19 -9.14
CA PHE A 216 7.26 8.53 -8.86
C PHE A 216 6.83 9.60 -9.89
N GLU A 217 6.72 9.25 -11.16
CA GLU A 217 6.55 10.22 -12.26
C GLU A 217 5.14 10.34 -12.82
N ILE A 218 4.32 9.28 -12.73
CA ILE A 218 2.96 9.30 -13.30
C ILE A 218 2.10 10.39 -12.64
N ASP A 219 1.27 11.07 -13.43
CA ASP A 219 0.41 12.15 -12.93
C ASP A 219 -0.76 11.58 -12.11
N LEU A 220 -0.86 12.00 -10.84
CA LEU A 220 -1.90 11.54 -9.91
C LEU A 220 -3.31 11.89 -10.37
N ASP A 221 -3.50 13.05 -11.01
CA ASP A 221 -4.82 13.49 -11.48
C ASP A 221 -5.26 12.68 -12.71
N ILE A 222 -4.30 12.28 -13.55
CA ILE A 222 -4.56 11.36 -14.67
C ILE A 222 -4.97 9.99 -14.13
N ILE A 223 -4.24 9.42 -13.16
CA ILE A 223 -4.61 8.11 -12.56
C ILE A 223 -6.00 8.19 -11.94
N LYS A 224 -6.34 9.23 -11.18
CA LYS A 224 -7.69 9.39 -10.60
C LYS A 224 -8.78 9.47 -11.66
N THR A 225 -8.50 10.11 -12.79
CA THR A 225 -9.45 10.25 -13.90
C THR A 225 -9.65 8.92 -14.63
N CYS A 226 -8.56 8.23 -14.96
CA CYS A 226 -8.56 6.97 -15.69
C CYS A 226 -9.00 5.77 -14.83
N CYS A 227 -8.72 5.82 -13.53
CA CYS A 227 -9.03 4.79 -12.55
C CYS A 227 -10.02 5.31 -11.49
N SER A 228 -11.17 5.77 -11.99
CA SER A 228 -12.19 6.45 -11.18
C SER A 228 -12.96 5.55 -10.21
N THR A 229 -12.89 4.22 -10.39
CA THR A 229 -13.64 3.25 -9.57
C THR A 229 -12.77 2.46 -8.59
N GLY A 230 -11.46 2.36 -8.82
CA GLY A 230 -10.49 1.75 -7.92
C GLY A 230 -9.58 2.77 -7.23
N TYR A 231 -8.77 3.50 -7.99
CA TYR A 231 -7.75 4.40 -7.42
C TYR A 231 -8.35 5.66 -6.79
N ALA A 232 -9.29 6.33 -7.46
CA ALA A 232 -9.88 7.56 -6.93
C ALA A 232 -10.62 7.36 -5.59
N PRO A 233 -11.46 6.31 -5.41
CA PRO A 233 -12.09 6.04 -4.12
C PRO A 233 -11.08 5.66 -3.03
N PHE A 234 -10.04 4.90 -3.39
CA PHE A 234 -8.95 4.57 -2.47
C PHE A 234 -8.24 5.80 -1.93
N THR A 235 -7.80 6.71 -2.81
CA THR A 235 -7.06 7.92 -2.41
C THR A 235 -7.92 8.89 -1.59
N LYS A 236 -9.22 8.94 -1.86
CA LYS A 236 -10.19 9.66 -1.01
C LYS A 236 -10.22 9.08 0.41
N GLY A 237 -10.42 7.76 0.53
CA GLY A 237 -10.44 7.07 1.84
C GLY A 237 -9.12 7.20 2.60
N LEU A 238 -7.98 7.09 1.90
CA LEU A 238 -6.65 7.35 2.45
C LEU A 238 -6.55 8.75 3.04
N THR A 239 -6.96 9.77 2.28
CA THR A 239 -6.87 11.17 2.71
C THR A 239 -7.77 11.46 3.90
N GLU A 240 -8.99 10.91 3.92
CA GLU A 240 -9.93 11.05 5.02
C GLU A 240 -9.38 10.43 6.31
N ALA A 241 -8.90 9.18 6.25
CA ALA A 241 -8.33 8.49 7.39
C ALA A 241 -7.05 9.20 7.90
N ALA A 242 -6.18 9.66 7.00
CA ALA A 242 -4.95 10.36 7.39
C ALA A 242 -5.22 11.72 8.05
N LYS A 243 -6.27 12.45 7.64
CA LYS A 243 -6.70 13.69 8.32
C LYS A 243 -7.11 13.42 9.77
N VAL A 244 -7.88 12.37 10.00
CA VAL A 244 -8.28 11.94 11.35
C VAL A 244 -7.05 11.66 12.22
N VAL A 245 -6.08 10.89 11.70
CA VAL A 245 -4.82 10.65 12.41
C VAL A 245 -4.13 11.96 12.79
N MET A 246 -4.05 12.90 11.84
CA MET A 246 -3.38 14.18 12.08
C MET A 246 -4.05 15.03 13.14
N ASP A 247 -5.38 15.01 13.21
CA ASP A 247 -6.10 15.76 14.23
C ASP A 247 -5.89 15.15 15.62
N VAL A 248 -5.85 13.82 15.73
CA VAL A 248 -5.48 13.12 16.96
C VAL A 248 -4.04 13.43 17.38
N LEU A 249 -3.08 13.38 16.46
CA LEU A 249 -1.69 13.67 16.78
C LEU A 249 -1.48 15.11 17.25
N LYS A 250 -2.28 16.07 16.76
CA LYS A 250 -2.24 17.46 17.24
C LYS A 250 -2.80 17.59 18.65
N THR A 251 -3.94 16.95 18.94
CA THR A 251 -4.59 17.06 20.25
C THR A 251 -3.74 16.43 21.35
N THR A 252 -3.13 15.26 21.11
CA THR A 252 -2.23 14.61 22.08
C THR A 252 -1.03 15.50 22.44
N ASN A 253 -0.43 16.16 21.46
CA ASN A 253 0.72 17.06 21.69
C ASN A 253 0.32 18.34 22.45
N SER A 254 -0.90 18.85 22.24
CA SER A 254 -1.40 20.02 23.00
C SER A 254 -1.74 19.69 24.46
N SER A 255 -2.20 18.47 24.76
CA SER A 255 -2.50 18.05 26.14
C SER A 255 -1.22 17.85 26.96
N GLN A 256 -0.17 17.27 26.36
CA GLN A 256 1.13 17.07 27.03
C GLN A 256 1.89 18.36 27.30
N SER A 257 1.72 19.40 26.48
CA SER A 257 2.34 20.71 26.71
C SER A 257 1.66 21.49 27.84
N ASN A 258 0.34 21.39 27.98
CA ASN A 258 -0.39 22.01 29.09
C ASN A 258 -0.11 21.33 30.44
N GLU A 259 0.06 20.00 30.48
CA GLU A 259 0.44 19.31 31.73
C GLU A 259 1.86 19.67 32.21
N ALA A 260 2.79 19.95 31.29
CA ALA A 260 4.14 20.38 31.64
C ALA A 260 4.20 21.81 32.20
N GLU A 261 3.31 22.71 31.76
CA GLU A 261 3.22 24.09 32.28
C GLU A 261 2.50 24.19 33.64
N THR A 262 1.70 23.18 34.00
CA THR A 262 0.98 23.16 35.29
C THR A 262 1.81 22.54 36.43
N GLN A 263 3.01 22.04 36.13
CA GLN A 263 3.94 21.46 37.12
C GLN A 263 5.08 22.41 37.55
N PHE A 264 5.01 23.71 37.22
CA PHE A 264 5.95 24.74 37.67
C PHE A 264 5.26 25.87 38.44
#